data_AF-A0A1B6GP37-F1
#
_entry.id   AF-A0A1B6GP37-F1
#
_cell.length_a   1.000
_cell.length_b   1.000
_cell.length_c   1.000
_cell.angle_alpha   90.00
_cell.angle_beta   90.00
_cell.angle_gamma   90.00
#
_symmetry.space_group_name_H-M   'P 1'
#
loop_
_entity.id
_entity.type
_entity.pdbx_description
1 polymer ?
#
loop_
_entity_poly.entity_id
_entity_poly.type
_entity_poly.pdbx_seq_one_letter_code
_entity_poly.pdbx_strand_id
1 'polypeptide(L)'
;VKVTLYPGVTRRDLFHWAVCVPASCSVDDIQHSLSSTLKSVFKRHGLEAAVTVDPQYCHIADNKEIPPTIGYISVRVVILLLLVVSGIATVYDYVMPYYRDQKFESALAEVSEKMLLAFSVRRNIHELTEKGVNPKLDVINGGKVISIAAILFGHRILYSHGLALYNHQFWEERLDSHFVDNALLNATHLVDVFFVCSGTLAYLGVHKALDKR
;
A
#
# COMPACT_ATOMS: atom_id res chain seq x y z
N VAL A 1 29.54 -22.95 -0.28
CA VAL A 1 28.47 -22.18 -0.97
C VAL A 1 28.83 -20.71 -0.91
N LYS A 2 28.89 -20.00 -2.05
CA LYS A 2 29.16 -18.54 -2.05
C LYS A 2 27.94 -17.83 -1.44
N VAL A 3 28.08 -17.34 -0.22
CA VAL A 3 27.07 -16.51 0.43
C VAL A 3 27.22 -15.10 -0.13
N THR A 4 26.37 -14.75 -1.09
CA THR A 4 26.27 -13.37 -1.57
C THR A 4 25.38 -12.58 -0.62
N LEU A 5 25.94 -11.55 0.03
CA LEU A 5 25.21 -10.61 0.90
C LEU A 5 24.33 -9.61 0.12
N TYR A 6 24.09 -9.86 -1.18
CA TYR A 6 23.27 -8.99 -2.01
C TYR A 6 21.78 -9.23 -1.71
N PRO A 7 21.04 -8.21 -1.22
CA PRO A 7 19.63 -8.34 -0.86
C PRO A 7 18.70 -8.60 -2.06
N GLY A 8 19.19 -8.40 -3.30
CA GLY A 8 18.44 -8.66 -4.53
C GLY A 8 18.52 -10.09 -5.07
N VAL A 9 19.26 -11.00 -4.44
CA VAL A 9 19.41 -12.40 -4.89
C VAL A 9 18.70 -13.32 -3.89
N THR A 10 17.61 -13.96 -4.32
CA THR A 10 16.88 -14.92 -3.50
C THR A 10 17.68 -16.21 -3.33
N ARG A 11 18.00 -16.55 -2.08
CA ARG A 11 18.71 -17.78 -1.71
C ARG A 11 17.77 -18.97 -1.87
N ARG A 12 18.06 -19.84 -2.84
CA ARG A 12 17.29 -21.08 -3.08
C ARG A 12 17.73 -22.27 -2.23
N ASP A 13 18.86 -22.12 -1.54
CA ASP A 13 19.44 -23.11 -0.62
C ASP A 13 18.96 -22.95 0.83
N LEU A 14 18.17 -21.91 1.11
CA LEU A 14 17.56 -21.66 2.41
C LEU A 14 16.05 -21.84 2.32
N PHE A 15 15.51 -22.72 3.16
CA PHE A 15 14.09 -23.02 3.23
C PHE A 15 13.58 -22.80 4.65
N HIS A 16 12.60 -21.90 4.80
CA HIS A 16 11.93 -21.64 6.07
C HIS A 16 10.59 -22.37 6.09
N TRP A 17 10.33 -23.07 7.19
CA TRP A 17 9.07 -23.76 7.43
C TRP A 17 8.77 -23.74 8.92
N ALA A 18 7.51 -23.95 9.28
CA ALA A 18 7.05 -23.96 10.66
C ALA A 18 6.43 -25.32 10.99
N VAL A 19 6.62 -25.74 12.24
CA VAL A 19 6.00 -26.94 12.79
C VAL A 19 5.38 -26.60 14.14
N CYS A 20 4.17 -27.11 14.39
CA CYS A 20 3.54 -26.99 15.70
C CYS A 20 4.07 -28.10 16.61
N VAL A 21 4.58 -27.72 17.77
CA VAL A 21 5.06 -28.63 18.82
C VAL A 21 4.47 -28.20 20.17
N PRO A 22 4.41 -29.09 21.17
CA PRO A 22 3.98 -28.71 22.52
C PRO A 22 4.83 -27.58 23.10
N ALA A 23 4.19 -26.64 23.81
CA ALA A 23 4.87 -25.51 24.43
C ALA A 23 5.90 -25.89 25.52
N SER A 24 5.87 -27.14 25.99
CA SER A 24 6.82 -27.69 26.95
C SER A 24 8.18 -28.06 26.34
N CYS A 25 8.30 -28.11 25.01
CA CYS A 25 9.56 -28.46 24.35
C CYS A 25 10.54 -27.26 24.36
N SER A 26 11.80 -27.51 24.71
CA SER A 26 12.84 -26.50 24.60
C SER A 26 13.32 -26.34 23.15
N VAL A 27 13.96 -25.20 22.83
CA VAL A 27 14.53 -24.95 21.49
C VAL A 27 15.56 -26.04 21.12
N ASP A 28 16.36 -26.48 22.09
CA ASP A 28 17.37 -27.52 21.89
C ASP A 28 16.74 -28.88 21.58
N ASP A 29 15.61 -29.23 22.22
CA ASP A 29 14.89 -30.46 21.94
C ASP A 29 14.34 -30.47 20.50
N ILE A 30 13.78 -29.34 20.08
CA ILE A 30 13.23 -29.15 18.72
C ILE A 30 14.36 -29.24 17.69
N GLN A 31 15.46 -28.51 17.91
CA GLN A 31 16.66 -28.54 17.07
C GLN A 31 17.18 -29.97 16.93
N HIS A 32 17.35 -30.69 18.04
CA HIS A 32 17.91 -32.03 18.04
C HIS A 32 16.99 -33.04 17.32
N SER A 33 15.68 -33.02 17.64
CA SER A 33 14.68 -33.91 17.05
C SER A 33 14.54 -33.72 15.53
N LEU A 34 14.43 -32.46 15.09
CA LEU A 34 14.32 -32.13 13.67
C LEU A 34 15.62 -32.44 12.91
N SER A 35 16.78 -32.09 13.48
CA SER A 35 18.08 -32.36 12.88
C SER A 35 18.30 -33.85 12.65
N SER A 36 18.00 -34.69 13.66
CA SER A 36 18.12 -36.15 13.54
C SER A 36 17.21 -36.71 12.43
N THR A 37 15.93 -36.30 12.44
CA THR A 37 14.93 -36.80 11.49
C THR A 37 15.22 -36.35 10.07
N LEU A 38 15.41 -35.03 9.86
CA LEU A 38 15.55 -34.44 8.53
C LEU A 38 16.90 -34.75 7.88
N LYS A 39 18.01 -34.75 8.64
CA LYS A 39 19.31 -35.11 8.06
C LYS A 39 19.30 -36.51 7.46
N SER A 40 18.60 -37.45 8.10
CA SER A 40 18.46 -38.82 7.56
C SER A 40 17.67 -38.86 6.25
N VAL A 41 16.64 -38.01 6.11
CA VAL A 41 15.81 -37.90 4.90
C VAL A 41 16.58 -37.24 3.77
N PHE A 42 17.25 -36.12 4.04
CA PHE A 42 18.04 -35.40 3.04
C PHE A 42 19.24 -36.21 2.56
N LYS A 43 19.94 -36.90 3.47
CA LYS A 43 21.08 -37.76 3.11
C LYS A 43 20.68 -38.89 2.16
N ARG A 44 19.47 -39.46 2.29
CA ARG A 44 18.95 -40.47 1.35
C ARG A 44 18.78 -39.93 -0.08
N HIS A 45 18.61 -38.62 -0.23
CA HIS A 45 18.49 -37.96 -1.53
C HIS A 45 19.80 -37.27 -1.96
N GLY A 46 20.93 -37.55 -1.28
CA GLY A 46 22.23 -36.96 -1.59
C GLY A 46 22.35 -35.47 -1.24
N LEU A 47 21.51 -34.96 -0.34
CA LEU A 47 21.50 -33.56 0.08
C LEU A 47 22.09 -33.41 1.49
N GLU A 48 22.99 -32.44 1.66
CA GLU A 48 23.50 -32.02 2.98
C GLU A 48 22.69 -30.84 3.50
N ALA A 49 21.81 -31.09 4.46
CA ALA A 49 20.97 -30.06 5.06
C ALA A 49 21.45 -29.68 6.46
N ALA A 50 21.63 -28.38 6.69
CA ALA A 50 21.78 -27.81 8.02
C ALA A 50 20.41 -27.35 8.54
N VAL A 51 19.96 -27.93 9.65
CA VAL A 51 18.71 -27.55 10.32
C VAL A 51 19.05 -26.63 11.48
N THR A 52 18.44 -25.46 11.51
CA THR A 52 18.60 -24.45 12.57
C THR A 52 17.24 -23.94 13.04
N VAL A 53 17.06 -23.91 14.35
CA VAL A 53 15.88 -23.37 15.03
C VAL A 53 16.34 -22.13 15.79
N ASP A 54 15.81 -20.97 15.41
CA ASP A 54 16.08 -19.73 16.13
C ASP A 54 15.06 -19.57 17.26
N PRO A 55 15.49 -19.32 18.51
CA PRO A 55 14.60 -19.01 19.61
C PRO A 55 13.62 -17.86 19.30
N GLN A 56 14.01 -16.90 18.47
CA GLN A 56 13.17 -15.75 18.11
C GLN A 56 11.94 -16.12 17.28
N TYR A 57 11.99 -17.26 16.56
CA TYR A 57 10.86 -17.77 15.76
C TYR A 57 10.01 -18.80 16.49
N CYS A 58 10.33 -19.12 17.75
CA CYS A 58 9.52 -20.01 18.57
C CYS A 58 8.37 -19.24 19.21
N HIS A 59 7.19 -19.34 18.60
CA HIS A 59 5.98 -18.73 19.11
C HIS A 59 5.07 -19.78 19.73
N ILE A 60 4.66 -19.56 20.97
CA ILE A 60 3.58 -20.32 21.59
C ILE A 60 2.28 -19.81 20.97
N ALA A 61 1.36 -20.72 20.65
CA ALA A 61 -0.02 -20.40 20.33
C ALA A 61 -0.73 -19.88 21.60
N ASP A 62 -0.25 -18.77 22.13
CA ASP A 62 -0.91 -18.00 23.16
C ASP A 62 -1.77 -16.97 22.42
N ASN A 63 -3.03 -16.81 22.82
CA ASN A 63 -3.95 -15.81 22.24
C ASN A 63 -3.54 -14.36 22.59
N LYS A 64 -2.29 -14.14 22.99
CA LYS A 64 -1.77 -12.82 23.27
C LYS A 64 -1.63 -12.08 21.95
N GLU A 65 -2.52 -11.10 21.79
CA GLU A 65 -2.48 -10.14 20.69
C GLU A 65 -1.05 -9.61 20.53
N ILE A 66 -0.50 -9.77 19.32
CA ILE A 66 0.83 -9.24 18.99
C ILE A 66 0.79 -7.73 19.29
N PRO A 67 1.67 -7.21 20.16
CA PRO A 67 1.62 -5.80 20.49
C PRO A 67 1.84 -4.99 19.21
N PRO A 68 1.03 -3.93 18.99
CA PRO A 68 1.10 -3.16 17.76
C PRO A 68 2.51 -2.58 17.58
N THR A 69 3.10 -2.79 16.41
CA THR A 69 4.40 -2.21 16.07
C THR A 69 4.33 -0.68 16.13
N ILE A 70 5.44 -0.02 16.47
CA ILE A 70 5.55 1.45 16.50
C ILE A 70 5.06 2.06 15.17
N GLY A 71 5.38 1.42 14.03
CA GLY A 71 4.91 1.85 12.71
C GLY A 71 3.39 1.76 12.52
N TYR A 72 2.73 0.76 13.11
CA TYR A 72 1.28 0.66 13.09
C TYR A 72 0.64 1.79 13.91
N ILE A 73 1.18 2.05 15.11
CA ILE A 73 0.70 3.12 15.98
C ILE A 73 0.89 4.49 15.31
N SER A 74 2.06 4.75 14.71
CA SER A 74 2.35 6.04 14.09
C SER A 74 1.42 6.34 12.91
N VAL A 75 1.23 5.38 11.99
CA VAL A 75 0.31 5.52 10.86
C VAL A 75 -1.12 5.74 11.34
N ARG A 76 -1.56 4.98 12.36
CA ARG A 76 -2.89 5.13 12.93
C ARG A 76 -3.12 6.52 13.52
N VAL A 77 -2.14 7.06 14.26
CA VAL A 77 -2.21 8.41 14.84
C VAL A 77 -2.28 9.48 13.75
N VAL A 78 -1.43 9.37 12.71
CA VAL A 78 -1.43 10.33 11.59
C VAL A 78 -2.76 10.33 10.85
N ILE A 79 -3.31 9.15 10.53
CA ILE A 79 -4.60 9.04 9.86
C ILE A 79 -5.72 9.62 10.73
N LEU A 80 -5.76 9.30 12.01
CA LEU A 80 -6.76 9.85 12.94
C LEU A 80 -6.66 11.38 13.02
N LEU A 81 -5.46 11.93 13.10
CA LEU A 81 -5.25 13.39 13.12
C LEU A 81 -5.76 14.04 11.83
N LEU A 82 -5.46 13.46 10.66
CA LEU A 82 -5.95 13.97 9.38
C LEU A 82 -7.48 13.91 9.30
N LEU A 83 -8.10 12.83 9.77
CA LEU A 83 -9.57 12.72 9.81
C LEU A 83 -10.20 13.75 10.74
N VAL A 84 -9.60 14.00 11.89
CA VAL A 84 -10.08 15.02 12.84
C VAL A 84 -9.95 16.43 12.24
N VAL A 85 -8.79 16.79 11.71
CA VAL A 85 -8.56 18.11 11.08
C VAL A 85 -9.52 18.30 9.90
N SER A 86 -9.69 17.27 9.07
CA SER A 86 -10.61 17.31 7.94
C SER A 86 -12.07 17.42 8.36
N GLY A 87 -12.48 16.72 9.43
CA GLY A 87 -13.81 16.84 10.01
C GLY A 87 -14.09 18.26 10.53
N ILE A 88 -13.15 18.83 11.29
CA ILE A 88 -13.23 20.20 11.80
C ILE A 88 -13.32 21.20 10.64
N ALA A 89 -12.44 21.08 9.64
CA ALA A 89 -12.44 21.93 8.46
C ALA A 89 -13.76 21.86 7.69
N THR A 90 -14.32 20.66 7.54
CA THR A 90 -15.59 20.44 6.82
C THR A 90 -16.79 21.02 7.58
N VAL A 91 -16.83 20.87 8.91
CA VAL A 91 -17.86 21.49 9.75
C VAL A 91 -17.74 23.01 9.71
N TYR A 92 -16.52 23.54 9.83
CA TYR A 92 -16.24 24.97 9.73
C TYR A 92 -16.71 25.53 8.38
N ASP A 93 -16.35 24.88 7.27
CA ASP A 93 -16.78 25.23 5.91
C ASP A 93 -18.30 25.18 5.73
N TYR A 94 -19.00 24.25 6.40
CA TYR A 94 -20.45 24.15 6.35
C TYR A 94 -21.17 25.24 7.16
N VAL A 95 -20.67 25.56 8.35
CA VAL A 95 -21.33 26.42 9.33
C VAL A 95 -21.00 27.90 9.12
N MET A 96 -19.75 28.22 8.78
CA MET A 96 -19.28 29.61 8.68
C MET A 96 -20.01 30.50 7.68
N PRO A 97 -20.50 30.02 6.52
CA PRO A 97 -21.30 30.85 5.62
C PRO A 97 -22.56 31.45 6.27
N TYR A 98 -23.10 30.81 7.31
CA TYR A 98 -24.30 31.26 8.02
C TYR A 98 -24.03 32.33 9.09
N TYR A 99 -22.82 32.35 9.67
CA TYR A 99 -22.44 33.25 10.77
C TYR A 99 -21.54 34.42 10.33
N ARG A 100 -21.37 34.61 9.01
CA ARG A 100 -20.44 35.58 8.41
C ARG A 100 -20.98 37.02 8.48
N ASP A 101 -21.21 37.54 9.68
CA ASP A 101 -21.74 38.89 9.90
C ASP A 101 -20.68 39.89 10.43
N GLN A 102 -19.51 39.43 10.89
CA GLN A 102 -18.43 40.33 11.32
C GLN A 102 -17.05 39.89 10.80
N LYS A 103 -16.46 40.77 9.99
CA LYS A 103 -15.14 40.62 9.38
C LYS A 103 -14.06 40.88 10.44
N PHE A 104 -13.54 39.84 11.08
CA PHE A 104 -12.33 39.96 11.90
C PHE A 104 -11.11 39.95 10.98
N GLU A 105 -10.69 41.14 10.55
CA GLU A 105 -9.59 41.34 9.60
C GLU A 105 -8.24 41.31 10.32
N SER A 106 -7.66 40.12 10.46
CA SER A 106 -6.22 39.97 10.67
C SER A 106 -5.64 39.07 9.58
N ALA A 107 -4.52 39.48 8.97
CA ALA A 107 -3.90 38.71 7.89
C ALA A 107 -3.51 37.29 8.33
N LEU A 108 -3.22 37.09 9.61
CA LEU A 108 -2.94 35.77 10.19
C LEU A 108 -4.18 34.87 10.20
N ALA A 109 -5.36 35.42 10.50
CA ALA A 109 -6.62 34.68 10.50
C ALA A 109 -7.04 34.28 9.08
N GLU A 110 -6.79 35.12 8.08
CA GLU A 110 -7.09 34.77 6.68
C GLU A 110 -6.22 33.61 6.18
N VAL A 111 -4.92 33.59 6.53
CA VAL A 111 -4.01 32.50 6.16
C VAL A 111 -4.39 31.19 6.86
N SER A 112 -4.69 31.25 8.17
CA SER A 112 -5.09 30.06 8.92
C SER A 112 -6.45 29.52 8.48
N GLU A 113 -7.40 30.39 8.12
CA GLU A 113 -8.69 30.01 7.52
C GLU A 113 -8.47 29.29 6.18
N LYS A 114 -7.66 29.85 5.27
CA LYS A 114 -7.33 29.19 3.99
C LYS A 114 -6.66 27.84 4.21
N MET A 115 -5.72 27.76 5.15
CA MET A 115 -5.03 26.51 5.48
C MET A 115 -5.98 25.46 6.06
N LEU A 116 -6.91 25.85 6.93
CA LEU A 116 -7.92 24.96 7.48
C LEU A 116 -8.89 24.49 6.39
N LEU A 117 -9.41 25.40 5.58
CA LEU A 117 -10.35 25.09 4.48
C LEU A 117 -9.75 24.18 3.41
N ALA A 118 -8.41 24.16 3.24
CA ALA A 118 -7.74 23.21 2.36
C ALA A 118 -7.97 21.73 2.76
N PHE A 119 -8.31 21.46 4.03
CA PHE A 119 -8.65 20.12 4.52
C PHE A 119 -10.17 19.82 4.48
N SER A 120 -11.01 20.77 4.03
CA SER A 120 -12.46 20.55 3.91
C SER A 120 -12.76 19.51 2.83
N VAL A 121 -13.36 18.40 3.22
CA VAL A 121 -13.78 17.33 2.28
C VAL A 121 -14.85 17.86 1.33
N ARG A 122 -15.78 18.69 1.84
CA ARG A 122 -16.85 19.27 1.02
C ARG A 122 -16.26 20.08 -0.14
N ARG A 123 -15.34 21.00 0.17
CA ARG A 123 -14.73 21.86 -0.83
C ARG A 123 -13.87 21.07 -1.81
N ASN A 124 -13.05 20.15 -1.31
CA ASN A 124 -12.22 19.30 -2.15
C ASN A 124 -13.06 18.42 -3.09
N ILE A 125 -14.17 17.83 -2.62
CA ILE A 125 -15.07 17.05 -3.48
C ILE A 125 -15.75 17.96 -4.52
N HIS A 126 -16.20 19.15 -4.13
CA HIS A 126 -16.79 20.10 -5.06
C HIS A 126 -15.78 20.50 -6.16
N GLU A 127 -14.56 20.89 -5.78
CA GLU A 127 -13.51 21.26 -6.73
C GLU A 127 -13.09 20.07 -7.63
N LEU A 128 -13.09 18.84 -7.09
CA LEU A 128 -12.81 17.62 -7.87
C LEU A 128 -13.95 17.24 -8.84
N THR A 129 -15.18 17.68 -8.57
CA THR A 129 -16.37 17.37 -9.39
C THR A 129 -16.82 18.55 -10.25
N GLU A 130 -16.19 19.71 -10.10
CA GLU A 130 -16.48 20.89 -10.88
C GLU A 130 -16.08 20.68 -12.35
N LYS A 131 -16.92 21.17 -13.27
CA LYS A 131 -16.66 21.04 -14.71
C LYS A 131 -15.43 21.86 -15.08
N GLY A 132 -14.56 21.28 -15.88
CA GLY A 132 -13.36 21.96 -16.35
C GLY A 132 -13.70 23.07 -17.35
N VAL A 133 -12.70 23.92 -17.62
CA VAL A 133 -12.80 25.04 -18.58
C VAL A 133 -13.25 24.59 -19.98
N ASN A 134 -13.01 23.33 -20.33
CA ASN A 134 -13.42 22.73 -21.60
C ASN A 134 -14.25 21.46 -21.35
N PRO A 135 -15.58 21.51 -21.45
CA PRO A 135 -16.46 20.37 -21.15
C PRO A 135 -16.18 19.12 -22.00
N LYS A 136 -15.57 19.29 -23.19
CA LYS A 136 -15.15 18.18 -24.06
C LYS A 136 -13.98 17.36 -23.50
N LEU A 137 -13.18 17.96 -22.61
CA LEU A 137 -11.99 17.35 -22.00
C LEU A 137 -12.26 16.80 -20.59
N ASP A 138 -13.45 17.06 -20.04
CA ASP A 138 -13.85 16.61 -18.69
C ASP A 138 -13.85 15.08 -18.57
N VAL A 139 -14.22 14.36 -19.62
CA VAL A 139 -14.15 12.89 -19.66
C VAL A 139 -12.71 12.40 -19.47
N ILE A 140 -11.73 13.10 -20.05
CA ILE A 140 -10.31 12.75 -19.91
C ILE A 140 -9.81 13.08 -18.50
N ASN A 141 -10.27 14.19 -17.91
CA ASN A 141 -9.96 14.54 -16.52
C ASN A 141 -10.55 13.51 -15.54
N GLY A 142 -11.81 13.11 -15.71
CA GLY A 142 -12.42 12.05 -14.91
C GLY A 142 -11.72 10.70 -15.09
N GLY A 143 -11.35 10.36 -16.33
CA GLY A 143 -10.56 9.17 -16.64
C GLY A 143 -9.23 9.13 -15.90
N LYS A 144 -8.52 10.25 -15.79
CA LYS A 144 -7.26 10.33 -15.00
C LYS A 144 -7.47 10.02 -13.53
N VAL A 145 -8.54 10.52 -12.91
CA VAL A 145 -8.84 10.27 -11.50
C VAL A 145 -9.06 8.78 -11.26
N ILE A 146 -9.84 8.13 -12.13
CA ILE A 146 -10.07 6.69 -12.10
C ILE A 146 -8.75 5.94 -12.29
N SER A 147 -7.92 6.36 -13.26
CA SER A 147 -6.64 5.72 -13.52
C SER A 147 -5.67 5.82 -12.34
N ILE A 148 -5.55 7.00 -11.71
CA ILE A 148 -4.71 7.16 -10.51
C ILE A 148 -5.21 6.27 -9.37
N ALA A 149 -6.53 6.20 -9.14
CA ALA A 149 -7.09 5.35 -8.10
C ALA A 149 -6.76 3.87 -8.34
N ALA A 150 -6.89 3.39 -9.58
CA ALA A 150 -6.53 2.03 -9.96
C ALA A 150 -5.02 1.75 -9.82
N ILE A 151 -4.16 2.71 -10.19
CA ILE A 151 -2.70 2.60 -10.03
C ILE A 151 -2.30 2.51 -8.55
N LEU A 152 -2.91 3.30 -7.68
CA LEU A 152 -2.66 3.24 -6.23
C LEU A 152 -3.03 1.87 -5.65
N PHE A 153 -4.17 1.32 -6.07
CA PHE A 153 -4.60 -0.02 -5.67
C PHE A 153 -3.66 -1.10 -6.20
N GLY A 154 -3.22 -1.00 -7.47
CA GLY A 154 -2.24 -1.89 -8.07
C GLY A 154 -0.90 -1.90 -7.34
N HIS A 155 -0.38 -0.74 -6.92
CA HIS A 155 0.83 -0.69 -6.10
C HIS A 155 0.67 -1.40 -4.76
N ARG A 156 -0.48 -1.24 -4.10
CA ARG A 156 -0.74 -1.93 -2.82
C ARG A 156 -0.69 -3.45 -3.01
N ILE A 157 -1.33 -3.95 -4.06
CA ILE A 157 -1.31 -5.36 -4.46
C ILE A 157 0.13 -5.81 -4.73
N LEU A 158 0.89 -5.08 -5.54
CA LEU A 158 2.27 -5.41 -5.87
C LEU A 158 3.15 -5.51 -4.62
N TYR A 159 3.03 -4.59 -3.66
CA TYR A 159 3.77 -4.65 -2.41
C TYR A 159 3.34 -5.83 -1.52
N SER A 160 2.05 -6.16 -1.51
CA SER A 160 1.53 -7.32 -0.77
C SER A 160 2.01 -8.65 -1.37
N HIS A 161 2.12 -8.75 -2.70
CA HIS A 161 2.59 -9.97 -3.40
C HIS A 161 4.10 -10.01 -3.67
N GLY A 162 4.81 -8.88 -3.51
CA GLY A 162 6.27 -8.80 -3.66
C GLY A 162 7.05 -9.43 -2.49
N LEU A 163 6.36 -9.78 -1.41
CA LEU A 163 6.88 -10.65 -0.35
C LEU A 163 6.85 -12.12 -0.83
N ALA A 164 7.70 -12.98 -0.27
CA ALA A 164 7.76 -14.39 -0.64
C ALA A 164 6.37 -15.03 -0.61
N LEU A 165 5.80 -15.29 -1.79
CA LEU A 165 4.47 -15.90 -1.92
C LEU A 165 4.55 -17.31 -1.31
N TYR A 166 3.88 -17.50 -0.18
CA TYR A 166 3.66 -18.83 0.35
C TYR A 166 2.74 -19.57 -0.62
N ASN A 167 3.14 -20.78 -1.03
CA ASN A 167 2.42 -21.64 -1.96
C ASN A 167 2.22 -21.04 -3.38
N HIS A 168 3.27 -21.10 -4.20
CA HIS A 168 3.25 -20.69 -5.61
C HIS A 168 2.11 -21.30 -6.45
N GLN A 169 1.78 -22.57 -6.22
CA GLN A 169 0.77 -23.30 -6.99
C GLN A 169 -0.63 -22.72 -6.77
N PHE A 170 -0.94 -22.28 -5.54
CA PHE A 170 -2.20 -21.59 -5.25
C PHE A 170 -2.33 -20.28 -6.06
N TRP A 171 -1.25 -19.51 -6.15
CA TRP A 171 -1.27 -18.24 -6.88
C TRP A 171 -1.34 -18.45 -8.39
N GLU A 172 -0.64 -19.43 -8.94
CA GLU A 172 -0.76 -19.78 -10.37
C GLU A 172 -2.20 -20.18 -10.71
N GLU A 173 -2.81 -21.07 -9.94
CA GLU A 173 -4.19 -21.51 -10.16
C GLU A 173 -5.21 -20.36 -9.98
N ARG A 174 -4.97 -19.48 -9.00
CA ARG A 174 -5.78 -18.28 -8.77
C ARG A 174 -5.74 -17.34 -9.97
N LEU A 175 -4.56 -17.11 -10.56
CA LEU A 175 -4.39 -16.19 -11.69
C LEU A 175 -4.93 -16.74 -13.00
N ASP A 176 -4.90 -18.05 -13.18
CA ASP A 176 -5.50 -18.70 -14.34
C ASP A 176 -7.03 -18.76 -14.25
N SER A 177 -7.57 -18.94 -13.04
CA SER A 177 -9.03 -19.09 -12.83
C SER A 177 -9.78 -17.77 -12.60
N HIS A 178 -9.12 -16.72 -12.10
CA HIS A 178 -9.76 -15.44 -11.78
C HIS A 178 -9.30 -14.30 -12.69
N PHE A 179 -10.15 -13.97 -13.67
CA PHE A 179 -9.92 -12.87 -14.61
C PHE A 179 -9.58 -11.53 -13.92
N VAL A 180 -10.25 -11.20 -12.81
CA VAL A 180 -10.04 -9.93 -12.11
C VAL A 180 -8.64 -9.84 -11.51
N ASP A 181 -8.17 -10.93 -10.89
CA ASP A 181 -6.83 -10.98 -10.28
C ASP A 181 -5.75 -10.94 -11.36
N ASN A 182 -5.98 -11.62 -12.48
CA ASN A 182 -5.12 -11.56 -13.67
C ASN A 182 -5.06 -10.14 -14.28
N ALA A 183 -6.22 -9.49 -14.44
CA ALA A 183 -6.32 -8.14 -14.95
C ALA A 183 -5.64 -7.11 -14.03
N LEU A 184 -5.72 -7.31 -12.71
CA LEU A 184 -5.05 -6.48 -11.71
C LEU A 184 -3.52 -6.60 -11.76
N LEU A 185 -2.97 -7.79 -11.98
CA LEU A 185 -1.53 -7.97 -12.20
C LEU A 185 -1.05 -7.33 -13.50
N ASN A 186 -1.88 -7.38 -14.54
CA ASN A 186 -1.63 -6.71 -15.82
C ASN A 186 -1.99 -5.21 -15.81
N ALA A 187 -2.41 -4.66 -14.66
CA ALA A 187 -2.79 -3.25 -14.54
C ALA A 187 -1.61 -2.27 -14.70
N THR A 188 -0.38 -2.76 -14.93
CA THR A 188 0.75 -1.94 -15.37
C THR A 188 0.43 -1.17 -16.65
N HIS A 189 -0.38 -1.73 -17.56
CA HIS A 189 -0.86 -1.04 -18.76
C HIS A 189 -1.75 0.17 -18.47
N LEU A 190 -2.34 0.24 -17.27
CA LEU A 190 -3.19 1.34 -16.83
C LEU A 190 -2.37 2.62 -16.58
N VAL A 191 -1.08 2.46 -16.26
CA VAL A 191 -0.11 3.55 -16.14
C VAL A 191 0.13 4.22 -17.51
N ASP A 192 0.23 3.44 -18.58
CA ASP A 192 0.41 3.97 -19.94
C ASP A 192 -0.79 4.82 -20.36
N VAL A 193 -2.01 4.35 -20.08
CA VAL A 193 -3.24 5.11 -20.34
C VAL A 193 -3.23 6.43 -19.57
N PHE A 194 -2.82 6.42 -18.30
CA PHE A 194 -2.69 7.64 -17.51
C PHE A 194 -1.69 8.63 -18.12
N PHE A 195 -0.52 8.15 -18.57
CA PHE A 195 0.48 9.02 -19.20
C PHE A 195 0.01 9.59 -20.52
N VAL A 196 -0.67 8.80 -21.36
CA VAL A 196 -1.25 9.29 -22.63
C VAL A 196 -2.29 10.37 -22.36
N CYS A 197 -3.27 10.12 -21.49
CA CYS A 197 -4.28 11.12 -21.12
C CYS A 197 -3.65 12.38 -20.51
N SER A 198 -2.58 12.23 -19.73
CA SER A 198 -1.82 13.34 -19.14
C SER A 198 -1.06 14.15 -20.16
N GLY A 199 -0.32 13.49 -21.04
CA GLY A 199 0.43 14.11 -22.13
C GLY A 199 -0.48 14.85 -23.11
N THR A 200 -1.61 14.26 -23.50
CA THR A 200 -2.57 14.92 -24.40
C THR A 200 -3.13 16.21 -23.79
N LEU A 201 -3.52 16.20 -22.51
CA LEU A 201 -4.04 17.41 -21.87
C LEU A 201 -2.97 18.48 -21.68
N ALA A 202 -1.73 18.08 -21.35
CA ALA A 202 -0.60 19.00 -21.26
C ALA A 202 -0.31 19.65 -22.63
N TYR A 203 -0.26 18.85 -23.70
CA TYR A 203 -0.08 19.34 -25.07
C TYR A 203 -1.18 20.34 -25.47
N LEU A 204 -2.46 20.01 -25.26
CA LEU A 204 -3.57 20.91 -25.58
C LEU A 204 -3.51 22.21 -24.77
N GLY A 205 -3.08 22.15 -23.52
CA GLY A 205 -2.87 23.33 -22.69
C GLY A 205 -1.77 24.25 -23.23
N VAL A 206 -0.61 23.67 -23.58
CA VAL A 206 0.53 24.42 -24.15
C VAL A 206 0.19 24.99 -25.53
N HIS A 207 -0.43 24.19 -26.40
CA HIS A 207 -0.84 24.63 -27.74
C HIS A 207 -1.77 25.85 -27.66
N LYS A 208 -2.78 25.81 -26.79
CA LYS A 208 -3.71 26.94 -26.58
C LYS A 208 -3.00 28.19 -26.01
N ALA A 209 -1.97 28.00 -25.20
CA ALA A 209 -1.18 29.12 -24.67
C ALA A 209 -0.26 29.74 -25.72
N LEU A 210 0.24 28.94 -26.67
CA LEU A 210 1.04 29.40 -27.80
C LEU A 210 0.20 30.10 -28.87
N ASP A 211 -0.99 29.58 -29.22
CA ASP A 211 -1.92 30.20 -30.18
C ASP A 211 -2.47 31.55 -29.71
N LYS A 212 -2.41 31.83 -28.40
CA LYS A 212 -2.85 33.11 -27.83
C LYS A 212 -1.79 34.21 -27.90
N ARG A 213 -0.56 33.92 -28.33
CA ARG A 213 0.47 34.91 -28.65
C ARG A 213 0.44 35.24 -30.12
#